data_AF-A0A8T3BKZ7-F1
#
_entry.id   AF-A0A8T3BKZ7-F1
#
_cell.length_a   1.000
_cell.length_b   1.000
_cell.length_c   1.000
_cell.angle_alpha   90.00
_cell.angle_beta   90.00
_cell.angle_gamma   90.00
#
_symmetry.space_group_name_H-M   'P 1'
#
loop_
_entity.id
_entity.type
_entity.pdbx_description
1 polymer ?
#
loop_
_entity_poly.entity_id
_entity_poly.type
_entity_poly.pdbx_seq_one_letter_code
_entity_poly.pdbx_strand_id
1 'polypeptide(L)'
;MFLLEEHNPSIVLNKVTVEFYGGKLNGVIYSDLGTVKKYTRRAQLGEIFEIDRTTLKFDGVFRSSPRGWFTFGHAMFVLLFFFGTHLAQRQNLVQRCFCRD
;
A
#
# COMPACT_ATOMS: atom_id res chain seq x y z
N MET A 1 -23.52 -3.89 -3.62
CA MET A 1 -24.40 -3.42 -2.52
C MET A 1 -24.47 -4.55 -1.50
N PHE A 2 -23.74 -4.46 -0.38
CA PHE A 2 -23.82 -5.47 0.69
C PHE A 2 -25.15 -5.26 1.41
N LEU A 3 -26.15 -6.10 1.12
CA LEU A 3 -27.46 -6.07 1.77
C LEU A 3 -27.43 -6.94 3.03
N LEU A 4 -27.89 -6.37 4.15
CA LEU A 4 -27.91 -7.00 5.47
C LEU A 4 -29.35 -7.43 5.80
N GLU A 5 -29.73 -8.66 5.47
CA GLU A 5 -31.01 -9.22 5.92
C GLU A 5 -30.83 -10.46 6.82
N GLU A 6 -29.80 -11.29 6.60
CA GLU A 6 -29.65 -12.57 7.33
C GLU A 6 -28.60 -12.55 8.46
N HIS A 7 -27.65 -11.62 8.43
CA HIS A 7 -26.66 -11.46 9.50
C HIS A 7 -26.42 -9.97 9.68
N ASN A 8 -26.99 -9.37 10.72
CA ASN A 8 -26.80 -7.94 10.99
C ASN A 8 -25.54 -7.73 11.85
N PRO A 9 -24.34 -7.47 11.26
CA PRO A 9 -23.09 -7.27 11.99
C PRO A 9 -23.15 -6.09 12.98
N SER A 10 -24.13 -5.19 12.86
CA SER A 10 -24.32 -4.12 13.85
C SER A 10 -24.76 -4.65 15.22
N ILE A 11 -25.52 -5.74 15.27
CA ILE A 11 -25.98 -6.36 16.53
C ILE A 11 -24.82 -7.08 17.23
N VAL A 12 -23.95 -7.74 16.45
CA VAL A 12 -22.75 -8.43 16.98
C VAL A 12 -21.74 -7.41 17.50
N LEU A 13 -21.53 -6.30 16.79
CA LEU A 13 -20.62 -5.25 17.25
C LEU A 13 -21.12 -4.50 18.50
N ASN A 14 -22.42 -4.47 18.79
CA ASN A 14 -22.93 -3.86 20.04
C ASN A 14 -22.42 -4.58 21.30
N LYS A 15 -21.86 -5.79 21.17
CA LYS A 15 -21.24 -6.56 22.26
C LYS A 15 -19.70 -6.50 22.24
N VAL A 16 -19.11 -5.72 21.33
CA VAL A 16 -17.66 -5.60 21.16
C VAL A 16 -17.18 -4.30 21.78
N THR A 17 -16.18 -4.39 22.65
CA THR A 17 -15.49 -3.23 23.24
C THR A 17 -14.08 -3.11 22.67
N VAL A 18 -13.56 -1.89 22.65
CA VAL A 18 -12.16 -1.60 22.27
C VAL A 18 -11.46 -1.00 23.47
N GLU A 19 -10.41 -1.67 23.92
CA GLU A 19 -9.54 -1.21 25.00
C GLU A 19 -8.14 -0.95 24.45
N PHE A 20 -7.58 0.21 24.82
CA PHE A 20 -6.27 0.64 24.37
C PHE A 20 -5.22 0.45 25.47
N TYR A 21 -4.09 -0.14 25.10
CA TYR A 21 -2.94 -0.33 25.97
C TYR A 21 -1.74 0.44 25.40
N GLY A 22 -1.21 1.38 26.18
CA GLY A 22 -0.10 2.25 25.78
C GLY A 22 -0.50 3.45 24.91
N GLY A 23 0.49 4.30 24.62
CA GLY A 23 0.32 5.51 23.80
C GLY A 23 -0.60 6.56 24.43
N LYS A 24 -1.14 7.45 23.58
CA LYS A 24 -1.96 8.61 24.00
C LYS A 24 -3.32 8.20 24.61
N LEU A 25 -3.85 7.05 24.24
CA LEU A 25 -5.19 6.58 24.66
C LEU A 25 -5.14 5.44 25.69
N ASN A 26 -4.04 5.31 26.44
CA ASN A 26 -3.84 4.23 27.40
C ASN A 26 -4.96 4.13 28.45
N GLY A 27 -5.51 2.92 28.63
CA GLY A 27 -6.55 2.63 29.62
C GLY A 27 -7.95 3.12 29.24
N VAL A 28 -8.14 3.64 28.01
CA VAL A 28 -9.46 4.08 27.55
C VAL A 28 -10.20 2.91 26.93
N ILE A 29 -11.44 2.70 27.39
CA ILE A 29 -12.35 1.67 26.90
C ILE A 29 -13.52 2.34 26.18
N TYR A 30 -13.81 1.91 24.94
CA TYR A 30 -14.96 2.35 24.17
C TYR A 30 -15.93 1.19 23.93
N SER A 31 -17.22 1.44 24.19
CA SER A 31 -18.34 0.53 23.91
C SER A 31 -19.32 1.07 22.86
N ASP A 32 -19.16 2.33 22.44
CA ASP A 32 -20.00 2.94 21.41
C ASP A 32 -19.75 2.34 20.02
N LEU A 33 -20.82 1.93 19.34
CA LEU A 33 -20.77 1.27 18.04
C LEU A 33 -20.05 2.12 16.97
N GLY A 34 -20.27 3.44 16.96
CA GLY A 34 -19.66 4.34 15.97
C GLY A 34 -18.14 4.39 16.13
N THR A 35 -17.70 4.54 17.38
CA THR A 35 -16.30 4.64 17.77
C THR A 35 -15.56 3.32 17.62
N VAL A 36 -16.18 2.21 18.06
CA VAL A 36 -15.65 0.85 17.88
C VAL A 36 -15.42 0.58 16.39
N LYS A 37 -16.42 0.79 15.52
CA LYS A 37 -16.26 0.60 14.07
C LYS A 37 -15.15 1.45 13.47
N LYS A 38 -15.00 2.70 13.93
CA LYS A 38 -13.94 3.61 13.46
C LYS A 38 -12.55 3.04 13.79
N TYR A 39 -12.33 2.59 15.02
CA TYR A 39 -11.04 2.06 15.43
C TYR A 39 -10.77 0.66 14.89
N THR A 40 -11.77 -0.22 14.84
CA THR A 40 -11.64 -1.55 14.23
C THR A 40 -11.22 -1.47 12.77
N ARG A 41 -11.79 -0.54 11.97
CA ARG A 41 -11.38 -0.33 10.58
C ARG A 41 -9.96 0.20 10.44
N ARG A 42 -9.50 1.05 11.38
CA ARG A 42 -8.12 1.56 11.37
C ARG A 42 -7.12 0.49 11.77
N ALA A 43 -7.47 -0.36 12.73
CA ALA A 43 -6.64 -1.47 13.19
C ALA A 43 -6.33 -2.50 12.08
N GLN A 44 -7.16 -2.60 11.04
CA GLN A 44 -6.88 -3.46 9.88
C GLN A 44 -5.60 -3.06 9.13
N LEU A 45 -5.20 -1.79 9.21
CA LEU A 45 -3.99 -1.27 8.56
C LEU A 45 -2.76 -1.35 9.49
N GLY A 46 -2.91 -1.97 10.67
CA GLY A 46 -1.89 -2.09 11.70
C GLY A 46 -2.10 -1.11 12.85
N GLU A 47 -0.99 -0.61 13.38
CA GLU A 47 -1.00 0.31 14.53
C GLU A 47 -1.68 1.64 14.20
N ILE A 48 -2.44 2.15 15.16
CA ILE A 48 -3.28 3.34 14.97
C ILE A 48 -2.47 4.57 15.38
N PHE A 49 -2.32 5.51 14.45
CA PHE A 49 -1.65 6.79 14.70
C PHE A 49 -2.59 7.97 14.53
N GLU A 50 -2.24 9.06 15.22
CA GLU A 50 -2.81 10.39 14.99
C GLU A 50 -1.97 11.11 13.94
N ILE A 51 -2.58 11.44 12.81
CA ILE A 51 -1.91 12.06 11.67
C ILE A 51 -2.54 13.44 11.47
N ASP A 52 -1.73 14.50 11.57
CA ASP A 52 -2.16 15.84 11.19
C ASP A 52 -2.27 15.94 9.67
N ARG A 53 -3.46 16.35 9.21
CA ARG A 53 -3.79 16.51 7.79
C ARG A 53 -3.73 17.96 7.32
N THR A 54 -3.67 18.92 8.26
CA THR A 54 -3.86 20.33 7.96
C THR A 54 -2.57 21.00 7.49
N THR A 55 -1.43 20.67 8.10
CA THR A 55 -0.14 21.33 7.80
C THR A 55 0.26 21.22 6.32
N LEU A 56 0.10 20.04 5.71
CA LEU A 56 0.50 19.79 4.32
C LEU A 56 -0.69 19.50 3.39
N LYS A 57 -1.93 19.71 3.86
CA LYS A 57 -3.18 19.43 3.11
C LYS A 57 -3.19 18.03 2.50
N PHE A 58 -2.92 17.00 3.31
CA PHE A 58 -2.92 15.62 2.86
C PHE A 58 -4.34 15.16 2.43
N ASP A 59 -4.45 14.56 1.25
CA ASP A 59 -5.70 14.05 0.66
C ASP A 59 -6.19 12.72 1.27
N GLY A 60 -5.32 12.04 2.03
CA GLY A 60 -5.64 10.79 2.72
C GLY A 60 -5.42 9.53 1.88
N VAL A 61 -4.74 9.63 0.73
CA VAL A 61 -4.41 8.49 -0.13
C VAL A 61 -2.95 8.06 0.07
N PHE A 62 -2.69 6.75 0.10
CA PHE A 62 -1.33 6.22 0.24
C PHE A 62 -0.46 6.55 -0.98
N ARG A 63 0.85 6.73 -0.74
CA ARG A 63 1.89 6.97 -1.75
C ARG A 63 3.01 5.95 -1.60
N SER A 64 3.71 5.68 -2.70
CA SER A 64 4.87 4.79 -2.70
C SER A 64 6.09 5.46 -2.06
N SER A 65 6.93 4.64 -1.40
CA SER A 65 8.17 5.12 -0.79
C SER A 65 9.32 5.24 -1.82
N PRO A 66 10.41 5.96 -1.50
CA PRO A 66 11.61 5.99 -2.36
C PRO A 66 12.18 4.60 -2.65
N ARG A 67 12.04 3.65 -1.72
CA ARG A 67 12.43 2.24 -1.94
C ARG A 67 11.64 1.61 -3.08
N GLY A 68 10.34 1.88 -3.16
CA GLY A 68 9.50 1.40 -4.27
C GLY A 68 9.90 2.02 -5.61
N TRP A 69 10.15 3.34 -5.62
CA TRP A 69 10.59 4.05 -6.83
C TRP A 69 11.95 3.62 -7.34
N PHE A 70 12.92 3.44 -6.43
CA PHE A 70 14.26 2.97 -6.77
C PHE A 70 14.21 1.59 -7.44
N THR A 71 13.50 0.64 -6.82
CA THR A 71 13.36 -0.72 -7.36
C THR A 71 12.65 -0.72 -8.70
N PHE A 72 11.57 0.05 -8.84
CA PHE A 72 10.84 0.16 -10.10
C PHE A 72 11.73 0.69 -11.24
N GLY A 73 12.45 1.80 -11.00
CA GLY A 73 13.35 2.38 -11.99
C GLY A 73 14.45 1.40 -12.42
N HIS A 74 15.10 0.74 -11.46
CA HIS A 74 16.16 -0.23 -11.77
C HIS A 74 15.63 -1.45 -12.51
N ALA A 75 14.48 -1.99 -12.12
CA ALA A 75 13.86 -3.12 -12.81
C ALA A 75 13.55 -2.77 -14.28
N MET A 76 13.05 -1.56 -14.55
CA MET A 76 12.79 -1.10 -15.92
C MET A 76 14.09 -0.89 -16.71
N PHE A 77 15.11 -0.27 -16.13
CA PHE A 77 16.40 -0.09 -16.81
C PHE A 77 17.09 -1.41 -17.13
N VAL A 78 17.10 -2.36 -16.19
CA VAL A 78 17.66 -3.71 -16.43
C VAL A 78 16.98 -4.37 -17.62
N LEU A 79 15.64 -4.28 -17.69
CA LEU A 79 14.88 -4.86 -18.81
C LEU A 79 15.19 -4.17 -20.14
N LEU A 80 15.26 -2.84 -20.15
CA LEU A 80 15.59 -2.06 -21.35
C LEU A 80 17.01 -2.37 -21.85
N PHE A 81 18.00 -2.40 -20.96
CA PHE A 81 19.38 -2.72 -21.32
C PHE A 81 19.56 -4.18 -21.73
N PHE A 82 18.79 -5.11 -21.16
CA PHE A 82 18.81 -6.52 -21.60
C PHE A 82 18.44 -6.66 -23.08
N PHE A 83 17.33 -6.04 -23.51
CA PHE A 83 16.94 -6.08 -24.93
C PHE A 83 17.84 -5.21 -25.80
N GLY A 84 18.25 -4.04 -25.32
CA GLY A 84 19.15 -3.13 -26.06
C GLY A 84 20.50 -3.78 -26.39
N THR A 85 21.13 -4.43 -25.41
CA THR A 85 22.41 -5.13 -25.62
C THR A 85 22.27 -6.33 -26.55
N HIS A 86 21.20 -7.12 -26.42
CA HIS A 86 20.96 -8.26 -27.31
C HIS A 86 20.69 -7.82 -28.77
N LEU A 87 19.90 -6.76 -28.98
CA LEU A 87 19.65 -6.22 -30.32
C LEU A 87 20.94 -5.65 -30.95
N ALA A 88 21.73 -4.88 -30.19
CA ALA A 88 23.01 -4.34 -30.65
C ALA A 88 24.00 -5.46 -31.01
N GLN A 89 24.05 -6.54 -30.22
CA GLN A 89 24.92 -7.68 -30.52
C GLN A 89 24.52 -8.40 -31.82
N ARG A 90 23.23 -8.52 -32.12
CA ARG A 90 22.78 -9.11 -33.38
C ARG A 90 23.16 -8.26 -34.59
N GLN A 91 22.99 -6.95 -34.52
CA GLN A 91 23.41 -6.04 -35.61
C GLN A 91 24.92 -6.13 -35.86
N ASN A 92 25.72 -6.16 -34.80
CA ASN A 92 27.18 -6.33 -34.89
C ASN A 92 27.62 -7.67 -35.51
N LEU A 93 26.82 -8.73 -35.37
CA LEU A 93 27.08 -10.03 -36.01
C LEU A 93 26.68 -10.01 -37.48
N VAL A 94 25.51 -9.45 -37.81
CA VAL A 94 25.04 -9.33 -39.21
C VAL A 94 26.01 -8.48 -40.04
N GLN A 95 26.45 -7.33 -39.50
CA GLN A 95 27.41 -6.47 -40.18
C GLN A 95 28.77 -7.16 -40.37
N ARG A 96 29.20 -7.96 -39.38
CA ARG A 96 30.43 -8.76 -39.50
C ARG A 96 30.33 -9.89 -40.51
N CYS A 97 29.14 -10.47 -40.72
CA CYS A 97 28.94 -11.43 -41.81
C CYS A 97 28.95 -10.73 -43.17
N PHE A 98 28.35 -9.54 -43.29
CA PHE A 98 28.28 -8.80 -44.56
C PHE A 98 29.60 -8.12 -44.98
N CYS A 99 30.47 -7.76 -44.02
CA CYS A 99 31.79 -7.17 -44.28
C CYS A 99 32.94 -8.20 -44.29
N ARG A 100 32.64 -9.50 -44.24
CA ARG A 100 33.63 -10.59 -44.24
C ARG A 100 33.76 -11.28 -45.61
N ASP A 101 32.99 -10.83 -46.59
CA ASP A 101 33.16 -11.11 -48.02
C ASP A 101 33.77 -9.89 -48.72
#